data_AF-A0A444JGK6-F1
#
_entry.id   AF-A0A444JGK6-F1
#
_cell.length_a   1.000
_cell.length_b   1.000
_cell.length_c   1.000
_cell.angle_alpha   90.00
_cell.angle_beta   90.00
_cell.angle_gamma   90.00
#
_symmetry.space_group_name_H-M   'P 1'
#
loop_
_entity.id
_entity.type
_entity.pdbx_description
1 polymer ?
#
loop_
_entity_poly.entity_id
_entity_poly.type
_entity_poly.pdbx_seq_one_letter_code
_entity_poly.pdbx_strand_id
1 'polypeptide(L)' 'AFDGFIGLGFGAWITDNDSDLDSDDSDIDFLANIGARVYGAPDDLNASIFLEARNAVDELSDFDQYGRYGIGLRFQY' A
#
# COMPACT_ATOMS: atom_id res chain seq x y z
N ALA A 1 10.13 0.95 -23.15
CA ALA A 1 10.01 1.59 -21.83
C ALA A 1 9.40 0.57 -20.87
N PHE A 2 9.86 0.50 -19.63
CA PHE A 2 9.17 -0.30 -18.60
C PHE A 2 7.81 0.33 -18.33
N ASP A 3 6.77 -0.50 -18.31
CA ASP A 3 5.39 -0.06 -18.23
C ASP A 3 4.81 -0.36 -16.85
N GLY A 4 5.37 0.36 -15.88
CA GLY A 4 5.02 0.20 -14.48
C GLY A 4 5.05 1.52 -13.75
N PHE A 5 4.62 1.48 -12.50
CA PHE A 5 4.53 2.63 -11.64
C PHE A 5 5.20 2.36 -10.29
N ILE A 6 5.62 3.45 -9.66
CA ILE A 6 6.02 3.49 -8.27
C ILE A 6 5.15 4.57 -7.62
N GLY A 7 4.65 4.29 -6.43
CA GLY A 7 3.85 5.22 -5.64
C GLY A 7 4.36 5.31 -4.21
N LEU A 8 4.28 6.51 -3.64
CA LEU A 8 4.49 6.77 -2.23
C LEU A 8 3.28 7.55 -1.70
N GLY A 9 2.85 7.31 -0.47
CA GLY A 9 1.69 7.98 0.09
C GLY A 9 1.53 7.81 1.59
N PHE A 10 0.47 8.40 2.11
CA PHE A 10 0.00 8.22 3.48
C PHE A 10 -1.45 7.72 3.46
N GLY A 11 -1.81 6.91 4.44
CA GLY A 11 -3.15 6.33 4.57
C GLY A 11 -3.53 6.23 6.03
N ALA A 12 -4.74 6.66 6.38
CA ALA A 12 -5.24 6.57 7.74
C ALA A 12 -6.31 5.47 7.83
N TRP A 13 -6.37 4.78 8.95
CA TRP A 13 -7.38 3.77 9.22
C TRP A 13 -7.90 3.91 10.65
N ILE A 14 -9.15 3.48 10.87
CA ILE A 14 -9.84 3.60 12.15
C ILE A 14 -10.23 2.20 12.59
N THR A 15 -9.98 1.88 13.85
CA THR A 15 -10.22 0.57 14.47
C THR A 15 -11.31 0.73 15.53
N ASP A 16 -11.98 -0.36 15.90
CA ASP A 16 -13.03 -0.36 16.91
C ASP A 16 -12.51 -0.41 18.35
N ASN A 17 -11.19 -0.26 18.55
CA ASN A 17 -10.52 -0.14 19.85
C ASN A 17 -10.70 -1.37 20.77
N ASP A 18 -10.95 -2.55 20.19
CA ASP A 18 -11.09 -3.84 20.91
C ASP A 18 -9.86 -4.76 20.71
N SER A 19 -8.72 -4.19 20.30
CA SER A 19 -7.50 -4.94 20.00
C SER A 19 -6.48 -4.87 21.15
N ASP A 20 -5.93 -6.03 21.52
CA ASP A 20 -4.91 -6.15 22.57
C ASP A 20 -3.47 -5.79 22.11
N LEU A 21 -3.29 -5.33 20.86
CA LEU A 21 -1.99 -4.99 20.27
C LEU A 21 -1.89 -3.47 20.08
N ASP A 22 -0.80 -2.86 20.57
CA ASP A 22 -0.56 -1.40 20.46
C ASP A 22 -0.52 -0.93 18.98
N SER A 23 -0.20 -1.80 18.03
CA SER A 23 -0.19 -1.51 16.59
C SER A 23 -1.59 -1.50 15.95
N ASP A 24 -2.63 -1.84 16.70
CA ASP A 24 -4.02 -1.91 16.24
C ASP A 24 -4.88 -0.70 16.70
N ASP A 25 -4.25 0.37 17.16
CA ASP A 25 -4.90 1.66 17.37
C ASP A 25 -5.07 2.42 16.04
N SER A 26 -6.00 3.39 16.02
CA SER A 26 -6.27 4.18 14.81
C SER A 26 -5.05 5.02 14.45
N ASP A 27 -4.46 4.76 13.28
CA ASP A 27 -3.15 5.31 12.95
C ASP A 27 -3.00 5.72 11.47
N ILE A 28 -1.89 6.39 11.18
CA ILE A 28 -1.46 6.86 9.86
C ILE A 28 -0.27 6.02 9.41
N ASP A 29 -0.47 5.32 8.30
CA ASP A 29 0.57 4.55 7.63
C ASP A 29 1.30 5.41 6.60
N PHE A 30 2.61 5.22 6.48
CA PHE A 30 3.35 5.47 5.24
C PHE A 30 3.21 4.26 4.31
N LEU A 31 3.03 4.52 3.01
CA LEU A 31 2.84 3.50 1.99
C LEU A 31 3.86 3.67 0.87
N ALA A 32 4.36 2.54 0.39
CA ALA A 32 5.13 2.46 -0.84
C ALA A 32 4.60 1.31 -1.69
N ASN A 33 4.40 1.55 -2.99
CA ASN A 33 3.97 0.52 -3.93
C ASN A 33 4.77 0.55 -5.23
N ILE A 34 4.87 -0.64 -5.83
CA ILE A 34 5.41 -0.84 -7.17
C ILE A 34 4.47 -1.75 -7.94
N GLY A 35 4.15 -1.38 -9.17
CA GLY A 35 3.24 -2.14 -9.99
C GLY A 35 3.61 -2.16 -11.45
N ALA A 36 3.03 -3.10 -12.16
CA ALA A 36 3.23 -3.27 -13.60
C ALA A 36 1.88 -3.52 -14.26
N ARG A 37 1.68 -2.92 -15.43
CA ARG A 37 0.49 -3.16 -16.25
C ARG A 37 0.55 -4.58 -16.81
N VAL A 38 -0.58 -5.28 -16.72
CA VAL A 38 -0.74 -6.65 -17.24
C VAL A 38 -1.79 -6.75 -18.35
N TYR A 39 -2.63 -5.71 -18.50
CA TYR A 39 -3.68 -5.66 -19.51
C TYR A 39 -3.99 -4.22 -19.93
N GLY A 40 -4.37 -4.03 -21.20
CA GLY A 40 -4.81 -2.75 -21.75
C GLY A 40 -3.67 -1.83 -22.20
N ALA A 41 -4.03 -0.72 -22.83
CA ALA A 41 -3.11 0.34 -23.24
C ALA A 41 -3.03 1.44 -22.16
N PRO A 42 -1.95 2.22 -22.08
CA PRO A 42 -1.81 3.28 -21.06
C PRO A 42 -2.90 4.34 -21.08
N ASP A 43 -3.36 4.68 -22.28
CA ASP A 43 -4.28 5.78 -22.53
C ASP A 43 -5.73 5.32 -22.70
N ASP A 44 -6.02 4.07 -22.33
CA ASP A 44 -7.35 3.44 -22.37
C ASP A 44 -7.54 2.59 -21.09
N LEU A 45 -8.69 1.91 -20.98
CA LEU A 45 -8.97 0.96 -19.90
C LEU A 45 -7.82 -0.03 -19.74
N ASN A 46 -7.22 -0.03 -18.55
CA ASN A 46 -6.11 -0.93 -18.24
C ASN A 46 -6.17 -1.49 -16.82
N ALA A 47 -5.45 -2.61 -16.65
CA ALA A 47 -5.32 -3.30 -15.38
C ALA A 47 -3.85 -3.57 -15.05
N SER A 48 -3.50 -3.37 -13.78
CA SER A 48 -2.15 -3.57 -13.26
C SER A 48 -2.16 -4.44 -12.01
N ILE A 49 -1.11 -5.23 -11.84
CA ILE A 49 -0.80 -5.88 -10.56
C ILE A 49 0.20 -5.01 -9.80
N PHE A 50 0.11 -4.97 -8.48
CA PHE A 50 1.08 -4.24 -7.67
C PHE A 50 1.38 -4.96 -6.36
N LEU A 51 2.58 -4.70 -5.86
CA LEU A 51 3.00 -5.01 -4.50
C LEU A 51 3.02 -3.71 -3.70
N GLU A 52 2.68 -3.80 -2.43
CA GLU A 52 2.62 -2.67 -1.52
C GLU A 52 3.24 -3.03 -0.18
N ALA A 53 3.95 -2.08 0.40
CA ALA A 53 4.43 -2.10 1.77
C ALA A 53 3.83 -0.90 2.52
N ARG A 54 3.41 -1.14 3.76
CA ARG A 54 2.84 -0.13 4.65
C ARG A 54 3.45 -0.26 6.04
N ASN A 55 3.66 0.85 6.72
CA ASN A 55 4.10 0.86 8.12
C ASN A 55 3.61 2.14 8.80
N ALA A 56 3.29 2.02 10.08
CA ALA A 56 2.89 3.13 10.93
C ALA A 56 3.98 4.22 10.95
N VAL A 57 3.60 5.49 10.88
CA VAL A 57 4.56 6.60 10.77
C VAL A 57 5.40 6.78 12.06
N ASP A 58 4.86 6.42 13.20
CA ASP A 58 5.52 6.45 14.50
C ASP A 58 6.42 5.23 14.76
N GLU A 59 6.23 4.12 14.03
CA GLU A 59 7.01 2.87 14.15
C GLU A 59 8.07 2.68 13.05
N LEU A 60 8.45 3.74 12.32
CA LEU A 60 9.41 3.65 11.21
C LEU A 60 10.80 3.11 11.62
N SER A 61 11.16 3.14 12.91
CA SER A 61 12.39 2.54 13.43
C SER A 61 12.34 1.02 13.56
N ASP A 62 11.15 0.43 13.62
CA ASP A 62 10.87 -0.98 13.93
C ASP A 62 10.11 -1.65 12.77
N PHE A 63 10.42 -1.23 11.54
CA PHE A 63 9.79 -1.69 10.30
C PHE A 63 9.91 -3.22 10.09
N ASP A 64 10.94 -3.85 10.63
CA ASP A 64 11.14 -5.30 10.57
C ASP A 64 10.14 -6.08 11.43
N GLN A 65 9.53 -5.44 12.43
CA GLN A 65 8.56 -6.04 13.34
C GLN A 65 7.11 -5.76 12.92
N TYR A 66 6.82 -4.54 12.44
CA TYR A 66 5.46 -4.06 12.19
C TYR A 66 5.16 -3.74 10.71
N GLY A 67 6.08 -4.07 9.80
CA GLY A 67 5.88 -3.90 8.36
C GLY A 67 4.73 -4.77 7.83
N ARG A 68 3.77 -4.15 7.14
CA ARG A 68 2.66 -4.82 6.48
C ARG A 68 2.90 -4.85 4.97
N TYR A 69 2.64 -5.99 4.34
CA TYR A 69 2.85 -6.19 2.89
C TYR A 69 1.58 -6.70 2.22
N GLY A 70 1.33 -6.24 0.99
CA GLY A 70 0.12 -6.58 0.24
C GLY A 70 0.39 -6.77 -1.25
N ILE A 71 -0.55 -7.46 -1.89
CA ILE A 71 -0.67 -7.55 -3.35
C ILE A 71 -2.05 -7.05 -3.75
N GLY A 72 -2.14 -6.33 -4.88
CA GLY A 72 -3.40 -5.77 -5.33
C GLY A 72 -3.55 -5.69 -6.85
N LEU A 73 -4.79 -5.44 -7.25
CA LEU A 73 -5.18 -5.13 -8.62
C LEU A 73 -5.60 -3.66 -8.70
N ARG A 74 -5.13 -2.97 -9.74
CA ARG A 74 -5.53 -1.60 -10.06
C ARG A 74 -6.20 -1.57 -11.42
N PHE A 75 -7.39 -0.98 -11.49
CA PHE A 75 -8.11 -0.70 -12.74
C PHE A 75 -8.12 0.81 -12.98
N GLN A 76 -7.84 1.24 -14.20
CA GLN A 76 -7.82 2.63 -14.60
C GLN A 76 -8.60 2.81 -15.90
N TYR A 77 -9.44 3.85 -15.96
CA TYR A 77 -10.30 4.23 -17.09
C TYR A 77 -9.98 5.66 -17.52
#